data_AF-A0A3M8EPU8-F1
#
_entry.id   AF-A0A3M8EPU8-F1
#
_cell.length_a   1.000
_cell.length_b   1.000
_cell.length_c   1.000
_cell.angle_alpha   90.00
_cell.angle_beta   90.00
_cell.angle_gamma   90.00
#
_symmetry.space_group_name_H-M   'P 1'
#
loop_
_entity.id
_entity.type
_entity.pdbx_description
1 polymer ?
#
loop_
_entity_poly.entity_id
_entity_poly.type
_entity_poly.pdbx_seq_one_letter_code
_entity_poly.pdbx_strand_id
1 'polypeptide(L)'
;MSAVDISLALGISPRLFTSFTHAPENHYRSFQIGKRGGGTRQIDSPRVFLKTVQCWVVEYFLWRLPSHPSCHSYQKDKSIQTNASPHVGKKFVANVDIENFFGSITTEMVRMLFLRNGMGEQLSKNLSKLLTLRGSLPQGSPASPIISNAFLYEFDEIIYQKAIEDSADYTRYADDMTLSGDNRQELKNMISIIQGELEKLGLRLKDTKTRIASYGGQQRVTGVVVNTRISPPRTLRRQVRAMFHQASLNPADADVRILRGYLSYLSSYSFLKESEELSKYRAILNQVIDSKNQS
;
A
#
# COMPACT_ATOMS: atom_id res chain seq x y z
N MET A 1 -19.26 24.79 7.41
CA MET A 1 -18.65 24.57 8.73
C MET A 1 -17.37 25.37 8.80
N SER A 2 -17.30 26.35 9.71
CA SER A 2 -16.14 27.23 9.89
C SER A 2 -14.94 26.46 10.48
N ALA A 3 -13.75 27.06 10.49
CA ALA A 3 -12.58 26.46 11.15
C ALA A 3 -12.81 26.28 12.66
N VAL A 4 -13.62 27.16 13.28
CA VAL A 4 -14.00 27.07 14.68
C VAL A 4 -14.86 25.83 14.91
N ASP A 5 -15.91 25.65 14.11
CA ASP A 5 -16.82 24.50 14.24
C ASP A 5 -16.07 23.16 14.08
N ILE A 6 -15.16 23.07 13.10
CA ILE A 6 -14.34 21.87 12.88
C ILE A 6 -13.42 21.64 14.08
N SER A 7 -12.78 22.67 14.60
CA SER A 7 -11.90 22.54 15.76
C SER A 7 -12.63 22.03 17.00
N LEU A 8 -13.86 22.53 17.24
CA LEU A 8 -14.71 22.08 18.33
C LEU A 8 -15.13 20.60 18.15
N ALA A 9 -15.52 20.22 16.93
CA ALA A 9 -15.86 18.83 16.61
C ALA A 9 -14.66 17.87 16.78
N LEU A 10 -13.45 18.34 16.49
CA LEU A 10 -12.20 17.60 16.69
C LEU A 10 -11.71 17.60 18.14
N GLY A 11 -12.34 18.37 19.04
CA GLY A 11 -11.91 18.51 20.43
C GLY A 11 -10.57 19.25 20.59
N ILE A 12 -10.24 20.17 19.67
CA ILE A 12 -9.00 20.96 19.71
C ILE A 12 -9.30 22.47 19.65
N SER A 13 -8.35 23.29 20.07
CA SER A 13 -8.52 24.74 19.98
C SER A 13 -8.51 25.23 18.52
N PRO A 14 -9.28 26.28 18.17
CA PRO A 14 -9.23 26.88 16.84
C PRO A 14 -7.81 27.30 16.43
N ARG A 15 -7.03 27.82 17.38
CA ARG A 15 -5.63 28.22 17.17
C ARG A 15 -4.75 27.04 16.75
N LEU A 16 -4.94 25.87 17.37
CA LEU A 16 -4.18 24.67 17.01
C LEU A 16 -4.59 24.16 15.61
N PHE A 17 -5.89 24.17 15.31
CA PHE A 17 -6.39 23.82 13.96
C PHE A 17 -5.83 24.74 12.88
N THR A 18 -5.83 26.06 13.11
CA THR A 18 -5.19 27.04 12.22
C THR A 18 -3.70 26.74 12.06
N SER A 19 -2.99 26.37 13.13
CA SER A 19 -1.58 26.00 13.04
C SER A 19 -1.35 24.77 12.16
N PHE A 20 -2.18 23.72 12.29
CA PHE A 20 -2.11 22.54 11.42
C PHE A 20 -2.33 22.86 9.94
N THR A 21 -3.24 23.79 9.64
CA THR A 21 -3.66 24.08 8.25
C THR A 21 -2.85 25.19 7.57
N HIS A 22 -2.22 26.09 8.32
CA HIS A 22 -1.42 27.22 7.79
C HIS A 22 0.09 27.04 7.95
N ALA A 23 0.54 26.20 8.87
CA ALA A 23 1.95 25.89 9.07
C ALA A 23 2.16 24.38 9.27
N PRO A 24 1.69 23.52 8.34
CA PRO A 24 1.73 22.07 8.49
C PRO A 24 3.16 21.55 8.69
N GLU A 25 4.18 22.19 8.13
CA GLU A 25 5.59 21.77 8.21
C GLU A 25 6.07 21.63 9.66
N ASN A 26 5.56 22.46 10.58
CA ASN A 26 5.92 22.40 12.01
C ASN A 26 5.38 21.14 12.70
N HIS A 27 4.40 20.47 12.07
CA HIS A 27 3.67 19.33 12.61
C HIS A 27 4.02 18.02 11.93
N TYR A 28 4.98 18.03 11.02
CA TYR A 28 5.54 16.84 10.40
C TYR A 28 7.00 16.63 10.80
N ARG A 29 7.44 15.37 10.71
CA ARG A 29 8.84 14.96 10.76
C ARG A 29 9.19 14.32 9.43
N SER A 30 10.12 14.95 8.72
CA SER A 30 10.64 14.46 7.45
C SER A 30 11.92 13.65 7.64
N PHE A 31 12.01 12.49 7.00
CA PHE A 31 13.22 11.65 7.00
C PHE A 31 13.27 10.78 5.75
N GLN A 32 14.43 10.18 5.46
CA GLN A 32 14.61 9.33 4.28
C GLN A 32 14.75 7.86 4.67
N ILE A 33 14.17 6.98 3.84
CA ILE A 33 14.34 5.52 3.92
C ILE A 33 14.92 5.02 2.59
N GLY A 34 15.86 4.09 2.63
CA GLY A 34 16.37 3.43 1.42
C GLY A 34 15.30 2.59 0.72
N LYS A 35 15.19 2.70 -0.60
CA LYS A 35 14.33 1.81 -1.40
C LYS A 35 15.04 0.46 -1.61
N ARG A 36 14.28 -0.63 -1.70
CA ARG A 36 14.81 -1.97 -2.01
C ARG A 36 15.56 -2.05 -3.35
N GLY A 37 15.22 -1.19 -4.31
CA GLY A 37 15.85 -1.10 -5.63
C GLY A 37 16.91 -0.01 -5.77
N GLY A 38 17.35 0.59 -4.66
CA GLY A 38 18.27 1.73 -4.67
C GLY A 38 17.56 3.09 -4.67
N GLY A 39 18.29 4.12 -4.24
CA GLY A 39 17.75 5.47 -4.00
C GLY A 39 17.02 5.60 -2.66
N THR A 40 16.48 6.79 -2.42
CA THR A 40 15.79 7.13 -1.17
C THR A 40 14.32 7.47 -1.40
N ARG A 41 13.52 7.29 -0.35
CA ARG A 41 12.11 7.67 -0.26
C ARG A 41 11.99 8.65 0.89
N GLN A 42 11.51 9.86 0.58
CA GLN A 42 11.14 10.85 1.58
C GLN A 42 9.87 10.37 2.30
N ILE A 43 9.89 10.36 3.63
CA ILE A 43 8.74 10.07 4.49
C ILE A 43 8.47 11.32 5.32
N ASP A 44 7.22 11.77 5.26
CA ASP A 44 6.70 12.88 6.04
C ASP A 44 5.67 12.31 7.02
N SER A 45 6.14 12.04 8.24
CA SER A 45 5.29 11.47 9.29
C SER A 45 4.70 12.58 10.16
N PRO A 46 3.38 12.65 10.35
CA PRO A 46 2.77 13.63 11.23
C PRO A 46 3.22 13.37 12.68
N ARG A 47 3.52 14.45 13.41
CA ARG A 47 3.80 14.42 14.85
C ARG A 47 2.55 13.96 15.60
N VAL A 48 2.75 13.44 16.82
CA VAL A 48 1.72 12.72 17.59
C VAL A 48 0.37 13.42 17.61
N PHE A 49 0.30 14.72 17.94
CA PHE A 49 -0.97 15.44 18.02
C PHE A 49 -1.70 15.54 16.67
N LEU A 50 -1.00 15.94 15.60
CA LEU A 50 -1.59 15.97 14.26
C LEU A 50 -2.00 14.56 13.82
N LYS A 51 -1.17 13.55 14.10
CA LYS A 51 -1.46 12.15 13.79
C LYS A 51 -2.75 11.69 14.47
N THR A 52 -2.95 12.01 15.75
CA THR A 52 -4.19 11.68 16.47
C THR A 52 -5.41 12.31 15.80
N VAL A 53 -5.33 13.59 15.43
CA VAL A 53 -6.41 14.29 14.72
C VAL A 53 -6.68 13.64 13.36
N GLN A 54 -5.64 13.33 12.58
CA GLN A 54 -5.80 12.68 11.28
C GLN A 54 -6.36 11.26 11.40
N CYS A 55 -5.96 10.48 12.42
CA CYS A 55 -6.55 9.18 12.71
C CYS A 55 -8.05 9.32 13.06
N TRP A 56 -8.42 10.32 13.86
CA TRP A 56 -9.83 10.58 14.15
C TRP A 56 -10.61 10.92 12.87
N VAL A 57 -10.05 11.75 11.98
CA VAL A 57 -10.68 12.05 10.68
C VAL A 57 -10.81 10.80 9.81
N VAL A 58 -9.81 9.89 9.83
CA VAL A 58 -9.91 8.60 9.13
C VAL A 58 -11.09 7.78 9.64
N GLU A 59 -11.12 7.54 10.95
CA GLU A 59 -12.12 6.68 11.60
C GLU A 59 -13.55 7.23 11.42
N TYR A 60 -13.71 8.54 11.59
CA TYR A 60 -15.04 9.15 11.59
C TYR A 60 -15.50 9.62 10.22
N PHE A 61 -14.63 9.85 9.24
CA PHE A 61 -15.04 10.38 7.93
C PHE A 61 -14.52 9.59 6.76
N LEU A 62 -13.21 9.35 6.67
CA LEU A 62 -12.61 8.86 5.43
C LEU A 62 -13.01 7.41 5.10
N TRP A 63 -13.33 6.58 6.10
CA TRP A 63 -13.86 5.24 5.85
C TRP A 63 -15.22 5.19 5.15
N ARG A 64 -15.94 6.32 5.08
CA ARG A 64 -17.20 6.42 4.32
C ARG A 64 -16.99 6.71 2.83
N LEU A 65 -15.76 7.05 2.44
CA LEU A 65 -15.44 7.27 1.03
C LEU A 65 -15.47 5.93 0.28
N PRO A 66 -15.85 5.95 -1.00
CA PRO A 66 -15.93 4.73 -1.79
C PRO A 66 -14.52 4.17 -2.02
N SER A 67 -14.42 2.84 -2.12
CA SER A 67 -13.19 2.16 -2.49
C SER A 67 -13.54 0.95 -3.35
N HIS A 68 -12.89 0.84 -4.50
CA HIS A 68 -13.27 -0.15 -5.49
C HIS A 68 -12.90 -1.57 -5.01
N PRO A 69 -13.71 -2.62 -5.28
CA PRO A 69 -13.42 -3.99 -4.84
C PRO A 69 -12.09 -4.56 -5.34
N SER A 70 -11.62 -4.10 -6.50
CA SER A 70 -10.31 -4.46 -7.08
C SER A 70 -9.13 -3.73 -6.45
N CYS A 71 -9.37 -2.77 -5.56
CA CYS A 71 -8.33 -2.17 -4.72
C CYS A 71 -8.11 -3.04 -3.46
N HIS A 72 -6.88 -3.46 -3.20
CA HIS A 72 -6.52 -4.38 -2.11
C HIS A 72 -5.54 -3.78 -1.10
N SER A 73 -5.12 -2.53 -1.31
CA SER A 73 -4.27 -1.80 -0.37
C SER A 73 -5.09 -1.10 0.70
N TYR A 74 -4.59 -1.12 1.95
CA TYR A 74 -5.12 -0.32 3.06
C TYR A 74 -6.61 -0.55 3.38
N GLN A 75 -7.16 -1.70 2.99
CA GLN A 75 -8.52 -2.09 3.29
C GLN A 75 -8.55 -3.23 4.30
N LYS A 76 -9.61 -3.26 5.10
CA LYS A 76 -9.88 -4.39 5.99
C LYS A 76 -10.04 -5.67 5.16
N ASP A 77 -9.53 -6.78 5.67
CA ASP A 77 -9.62 -8.11 5.05
C ASP A 77 -8.97 -8.25 3.66
N LYS A 78 -8.22 -7.24 3.21
CA LYS A 78 -7.40 -7.28 2.00
C LYS A 78 -5.92 -7.43 2.36
N SER A 79 -5.17 -8.09 1.48
CA SER A 79 -3.74 -8.35 1.67
C SER A 79 -3.04 -8.50 0.32
N ILE A 80 -1.70 -8.59 0.36
CA ILE A 80 -0.91 -8.96 -0.81
C ILE A 80 -1.36 -10.31 -1.42
N GLN A 81 -1.90 -11.22 -0.60
CA GLN A 81 -2.37 -12.52 -1.08
C GLN A 81 -3.70 -12.39 -1.80
N THR A 82 -4.66 -11.62 -1.24
CA THR A 82 -5.93 -11.40 -1.92
C THR A 82 -5.72 -10.63 -3.22
N ASN A 83 -4.75 -9.70 -3.27
CA ASN A 83 -4.36 -8.99 -4.49
C ASN A 83 -3.77 -9.94 -5.55
N ALA A 84 -2.96 -10.91 -5.12
CA ALA A 84 -2.32 -11.87 -6.00
C ALA A 84 -3.26 -12.98 -6.51
N SER A 85 -4.33 -13.29 -5.78
CA SER A 85 -5.19 -14.44 -6.03
C SER A 85 -5.82 -14.49 -7.43
N PRO A 86 -6.35 -13.38 -8.00
CA PRO A 86 -6.95 -13.41 -9.35
C PRO A 86 -5.94 -13.77 -10.45
N HIS A 87 -4.66 -13.52 -10.20
CA HIS A 87 -3.60 -13.66 -11.19
C HIS A 87 -2.90 -15.02 -11.17
N VAL A 88 -3.33 -15.93 -10.28
CA VAL A 88 -2.73 -17.25 -10.15
C VAL A 88 -3.00 -18.11 -11.39
N GLY A 89 -1.97 -18.75 -11.94
CA GLY A 89 -2.14 -19.68 -13.06
C GLY A 89 -2.27 -19.04 -14.44
N LYS A 90 -2.26 -17.70 -14.54
CA LYS A 90 -2.51 -16.98 -15.79
C LYS A 90 -1.33 -17.05 -16.75
N LYS A 91 -1.58 -17.10 -18.07
CA LYS A 91 -0.50 -17.21 -19.07
C LYS A 91 0.42 -16.00 -19.08
N PHE A 92 -0.13 -14.80 -18.87
CA PHE A 92 0.61 -13.55 -18.79
C PHE A 92 0.19 -12.72 -17.57
N VAL A 93 1.16 -12.08 -16.93
CA VAL A 93 0.96 -11.12 -15.83
C VAL A 93 1.79 -9.87 -16.12
N ALA A 94 1.17 -8.70 -16.03
CA ALA A 94 1.80 -7.40 -16.19
C ALA A 94 1.63 -6.59 -14.91
N ASN A 95 2.69 -5.85 -14.52
CA ASN A 95 2.64 -4.90 -13.42
C ASN A 95 3.00 -3.52 -13.94
N VAL A 96 2.25 -2.51 -13.51
CA VAL A 96 2.50 -1.10 -13.79
C VAL A 96 2.36 -0.30 -12.51
N ASP A 97 3.16 0.75 -12.37
CA ASP A 97 3.29 1.52 -11.12
C ASP A 97 3.04 3.00 -11.42
N ILE A 98 2.35 3.71 -10.53
CA ILE A 98 2.11 5.15 -10.67
C ILE A 98 3.32 5.93 -10.17
N GLU A 99 3.82 6.87 -10.97
CA GLU A 99 4.92 7.73 -10.58
C GLU A 99 4.51 8.72 -9.49
N ASN A 100 5.32 8.80 -8.43
CA ASN A 100 5.17 9.75 -7.33
C ASN A 100 3.74 9.79 -6.75
N PHE A 101 3.08 8.63 -6.63
CA PHE A 101 1.64 8.53 -6.44
C PHE A 101 1.03 9.50 -5.42
N PHE A 102 1.47 9.47 -4.16
CA PHE A 102 0.96 10.40 -3.14
C PHE A 102 1.29 11.87 -3.45
N GLY A 103 2.53 12.13 -3.90
CA GLY A 103 2.98 13.48 -4.23
C GLY A 103 2.25 14.10 -5.42
N SER A 104 1.67 13.28 -6.29
CA SER A 104 0.90 13.70 -7.47
C SER A 104 -0.58 13.99 -7.15
N ILE A 105 -1.12 13.52 -6.01
CA ILE A 105 -2.49 13.83 -5.59
C ILE A 105 -2.48 15.15 -4.80
N THR A 106 -2.97 16.21 -5.44
CA THR A 106 -2.90 17.58 -4.91
C THR A 106 -3.98 17.87 -3.87
N THR A 107 -3.77 18.92 -3.08
CA THR A 107 -4.75 19.42 -2.09
C THR A 107 -6.08 19.78 -2.75
N GLU A 108 -6.02 20.29 -3.98
CA GLU A 108 -7.20 20.64 -4.75
C GLU A 108 -7.96 19.39 -5.22
N MET A 109 -7.24 18.36 -5.68
CA MET A 109 -7.85 17.05 -6.00
C MET A 109 -8.55 16.43 -4.77
N VAL A 110 -7.93 16.52 -3.59
CA VAL A 110 -8.54 16.06 -2.33
C VAL A 110 -9.79 16.88 -1.97
N ARG A 111 -9.75 18.20 -2.16
CA ARG A 111 -10.92 19.08 -1.96
C ARG A 111 -12.07 18.68 -2.88
N MET A 112 -11.78 18.48 -4.16
CA MET A 112 -12.77 18.06 -5.17
C MET A 112 -13.33 16.67 -4.89
N LEU A 113 -12.48 15.73 -4.44
CA LEU A 113 -12.90 14.40 -3.97
C LEU A 113 -13.94 14.52 -2.84
N PHE A 114 -13.74 15.42 -1.87
CA PHE A 114 -14.68 15.59 -0.78
C PHE A 114 -15.99 16.23 -1.24
N LEU A 115 -15.92 17.23 -2.11
CA LEU A 115 -17.10 17.86 -2.70
C LEU A 115 -17.98 16.89 -3.48
N ARG A 116 -17.39 16.07 -4.37
CA ARG A 116 -18.14 15.08 -5.16
C ARG A 116 -18.79 14.00 -4.29
N ASN A 117 -18.28 13.80 -3.06
CA ASN A 117 -18.85 12.90 -2.05
C ASN A 117 -19.78 13.63 -1.06
N GLY A 118 -20.32 14.80 -1.44
CA GLY A 118 -21.37 15.49 -0.69
C GLY A 118 -20.90 16.31 0.52
N MET A 119 -19.59 16.49 0.72
CA MET A 119 -19.10 17.38 1.77
C MET A 119 -19.24 18.84 1.36
N GLY A 120 -19.63 19.71 2.30
CA GLY A 120 -19.76 21.14 2.04
C GLY A 120 -18.42 21.84 1.75
N GLU A 121 -18.44 22.83 0.87
CA GLU A 121 -17.27 23.58 0.37
C GLU A 121 -16.23 23.95 1.44
N GLN A 122 -16.66 24.64 2.49
CA GLN A 122 -15.75 25.11 3.53
C GLN A 122 -15.13 23.95 4.33
N LEU A 123 -15.87 22.87 4.54
CA LEU A 123 -15.38 21.67 5.22
C LEU A 123 -14.34 20.96 4.34
N SER A 124 -14.66 20.75 3.07
CA SER A 124 -13.77 20.14 2.08
C SER A 124 -12.45 20.89 1.98
N LYS A 125 -12.49 22.23 1.93
CA LYS A 125 -11.30 23.09 1.89
C LYS A 125 -10.44 23.00 3.15
N ASN A 126 -11.07 22.98 4.33
CA ASN A 126 -10.36 22.94 5.59
C ASN A 126 -9.75 21.55 5.85
N LEU A 127 -10.50 20.48 5.56
CA LEU A 127 -10.01 19.10 5.69
C LEU A 127 -8.92 18.78 4.67
N SER A 128 -9.04 19.23 3.41
CA SER A 128 -7.97 18.98 2.44
C SER A 128 -6.64 19.55 2.90
N LYS A 129 -6.63 20.79 3.44
CA LYS A 129 -5.43 21.41 4.03
C LYS A 129 -4.90 20.69 5.28
N LEU A 130 -5.79 20.13 6.10
CA LEU A 130 -5.40 19.38 7.30
C LEU A 130 -4.71 18.05 6.96
N LEU A 131 -5.04 17.48 5.81
CA LEU A 131 -4.66 16.12 5.39
C LEU A 131 -3.52 16.12 4.36
N THR A 132 -3.10 17.29 3.88
CA THR A 132 -2.01 17.48 2.92
C THR A 132 -0.83 18.22 3.52
N LEU A 133 0.33 18.09 2.89
CA LEU A 133 1.56 18.79 3.24
C LEU A 133 2.19 19.29 1.95
N ARG A 134 2.63 20.56 1.91
CA ARG A 134 3.26 21.16 0.72
C ARG A 134 2.47 20.96 -0.58
N GLY A 135 1.14 21.00 -0.47
CA GLY A 135 0.24 20.94 -1.61
C GLY A 135 -0.20 19.54 -2.07
N SER A 136 0.31 18.45 -1.48
CA SER A 136 -0.06 17.07 -1.87
C SER A 136 -0.18 16.12 -0.68
N LEU A 137 -0.54 14.85 -0.93
CA LEU A 137 -0.64 13.85 0.12
C LEU A 137 0.77 13.49 0.66
N PRO A 138 1.01 13.60 1.98
CA PRO A 138 2.29 13.23 2.57
C PRO A 138 2.43 11.71 2.73
N GLN A 139 3.59 11.18 2.34
CA GLN A 139 3.90 9.78 2.59
C GLN A 139 4.23 9.55 4.06
N GLY A 140 3.31 8.94 4.82
CA GLY A 140 3.46 8.68 6.24
C GLY A 140 2.28 9.16 7.09
N SER A 141 1.36 9.93 6.49
CA SER A 141 0.06 10.25 7.09
C SER A 141 -0.86 9.02 7.12
N PRO A 142 -1.65 8.82 8.19
CA PRO A 142 -2.67 7.76 8.24
C PRO A 142 -3.82 8.00 7.25
N ALA A 143 -4.03 9.25 6.81
CA ALA A 143 -5.15 9.61 5.93
C ALA A 143 -4.85 9.39 4.44
N SER A 144 -3.62 9.66 4.01
CA SER A 144 -3.21 9.58 2.60
C SER A 144 -3.57 8.24 1.93
N PRO A 145 -3.37 7.07 2.57
CA PRO A 145 -3.76 5.78 1.99
C PRO A 145 -5.25 5.67 1.62
N ILE A 146 -6.14 6.13 2.51
CA ILE A 146 -7.59 6.04 2.31
C ILE A 146 -8.04 7.01 1.22
N ILE A 147 -7.53 8.24 1.28
CA ILE A 147 -7.82 9.28 0.29
C ILE A 147 -7.37 8.83 -1.10
N SER A 148 -6.17 8.26 -1.22
CA SER A 148 -5.63 7.83 -2.52
C SER A 148 -6.44 6.69 -3.14
N ASN A 149 -6.99 5.79 -2.32
CA ASN A 149 -7.86 4.72 -2.81
C ASN A 149 -9.19 5.27 -3.31
N ALA A 150 -9.81 6.16 -2.54
CA ALA A 150 -11.07 6.80 -2.93
C ALA A 150 -10.95 7.73 -4.13
N PHE A 151 -9.79 8.36 -4.30
CA PHE A 151 -9.48 9.18 -5.47
C PHE A 151 -9.49 8.37 -6.77
N LEU A 152 -8.98 7.13 -6.72
CA LEU A 152 -8.90 6.23 -7.88
C LEU A 152 -10.15 5.37 -8.08
N TYR A 153 -11.24 5.58 -7.34
CA TYR A 153 -12.44 4.74 -7.45
C TYR A 153 -13.00 4.67 -8.88
N GLU A 154 -13.26 5.83 -9.49
CA GLU A 154 -13.85 5.88 -10.84
C GLU A 154 -12.87 5.38 -11.90
N PHE A 155 -11.56 5.61 -11.69
CA PHE A 155 -10.52 5.03 -12.53
C PHE A 155 -10.54 3.50 -12.47
N ASP A 156 -10.59 2.93 -11.26
CA ASP A 156 -10.61 1.49 -11.09
C ASP A 156 -11.84 0.85 -11.75
N GLU A 157 -13.00 1.51 -11.68
CA GLU A 157 -14.23 1.05 -12.32
C GLU A 157 -14.03 0.94 -13.84
N ILE A 158 -13.49 1.97 -14.49
CA ILE A 158 -13.23 1.99 -15.94
C ILE A 158 -12.28 0.85 -16.33
N ILE A 159 -11.16 0.70 -15.60
CA ILE A 159 -10.16 -0.34 -15.91
C ILE A 159 -10.71 -1.73 -15.63
N TYR A 160 -11.51 -1.90 -14.58
CA TYR A 160 -12.14 -3.16 -14.24
C TYR A 160 -13.14 -3.61 -15.31
N GLN A 161 -14.01 -2.72 -15.78
CA GLN A 161 -14.95 -3.04 -16.87
C GLN A 161 -14.19 -3.41 -18.15
N LYS A 162 -13.15 -2.66 -18.49
CA LYS A 162 -12.31 -2.98 -19.65
C LYS A 162 -11.61 -4.34 -19.52
N ALA A 163 -11.18 -4.71 -18.31
CA ALA A 163 -10.58 -6.02 -18.06
C ALA A 163 -11.58 -7.15 -18.32
N ILE A 164 -12.82 -6.99 -17.88
CA ILE A 164 -13.89 -7.97 -18.11
C ILE A 164 -14.12 -8.17 -19.62
N GLU A 165 -14.24 -7.09 -20.38
CA GLU A 165 -14.42 -7.14 -21.84
C GLU A 165 -13.31 -7.93 -22.55
N ASP A 166 -12.07 -7.72 -22.11
CA ASP A 166 -10.88 -8.36 -22.68
C ASP A 166 -10.57 -9.72 -22.03
N SER A 167 -11.48 -10.29 -21.22
CA SER A 167 -11.26 -11.56 -20.50
C SER A 167 -9.96 -11.59 -19.66
N ALA A 168 -9.61 -10.43 -19.09
CA ALA A 168 -8.46 -10.22 -18.24
C ALA A 168 -8.87 -9.93 -16.79
N ASP A 169 -7.93 -10.09 -15.86
CA ASP A 169 -8.11 -9.72 -14.46
C ASP A 169 -7.31 -8.47 -14.13
N TYR A 170 -7.90 -7.61 -13.30
CA TYR A 170 -7.30 -6.37 -12.81
C TYR A 170 -7.37 -6.29 -11.29
N THR A 171 -6.24 -5.95 -10.66
CA THR A 171 -6.19 -5.55 -9.25
C THR A 171 -5.24 -4.37 -9.05
N ARG A 172 -5.46 -3.60 -7.98
CA ARG A 172 -4.61 -2.48 -7.57
C ARG A 172 -4.23 -2.57 -6.10
N TYR A 173 -2.94 -2.41 -5.82
CA TYR A 173 -2.36 -2.29 -4.48
C TYR A 173 -1.60 -0.97 -4.38
N ALA A 174 -2.28 0.07 -3.88
CA ALA A 174 -1.82 1.44 -3.81
C ALA A 174 -1.50 1.99 -5.20
N ASP A 175 -0.23 2.23 -5.49
CA ASP A 175 0.35 2.67 -6.76
C ASP A 175 0.62 1.52 -7.75
N ASP A 176 0.72 0.28 -7.27
CA ASP A 176 0.99 -0.91 -8.07
C ASP A 176 -0.31 -1.50 -8.62
N MET A 177 -0.42 -1.60 -9.94
CA MET A 177 -1.54 -2.21 -10.64
C MET A 177 -1.09 -3.48 -11.34
N THR A 178 -1.92 -4.51 -11.28
CA THR A 178 -1.64 -5.81 -11.89
C THR A 178 -2.74 -6.18 -12.87
N LEU A 179 -2.32 -6.57 -14.07
CA LEU A 179 -3.15 -7.15 -15.10
C LEU A 179 -2.73 -8.59 -15.37
N SER A 180 -3.67 -9.48 -15.65
CA SER A 180 -3.33 -10.82 -16.12
C SER A 180 -4.36 -11.36 -17.09
N GLY A 181 -3.92 -12.26 -17.97
CA GLY A 181 -4.80 -12.86 -18.95
C GLY A 181 -4.05 -13.80 -19.88
N ASP A 182 -4.78 -14.25 -20.89
CA ASP A 182 -4.29 -15.25 -21.84
C ASP A 182 -3.68 -14.64 -23.10
N ASN A 183 -4.03 -13.39 -23.42
CA ASN A 183 -3.53 -12.67 -24.58
C ASN A 183 -2.60 -11.54 -24.17
N ARG A 184 -1.32 -11.66 -24.56
CA ARG A 184 -0.30 -10.64 -24.26
C ARG A 184 -0.58 -9.29 -24.91
N GLN A 185 -1.21 -9.26 -26.09
CA GLN A 185 -1.45 -8.01 -26.81
C GLN A 185 -2.61 -7.23 -26.18
N GLU A 186 -3.66 -7.92 -25.71
CA GLU A 186 -4.73 -7.28 -24.92
C GLU A 186 -4.18 -6.61 -23.67
N LEU A 187 -3.31 -7.30 -22.91
CA LEU A 187 -2.68 -6.68 -21.73
C LEU A 187 -1.87 -5.42 -22.09
N LYS A 188 -1.17 -5.40 -23.25
CA LYS A 188 -0.47 -4.19 -23.71
C LYS A 188 -1.44 -3.06 -24.04
N ASN A 189 -2.53 -3.36 -24.73
CA ASN A 189 -3.54 -2.36 -25.07
C ASN A 189 -4.18 -1.79 -23.80
N MET A 190 -4.48 -2.64 -22.81
CA MET A 190 -4.97 -2.22 -21.51
C MET A 190 -3.98 -1.31 -20.77
N ILE A 191 -2.67 -1.57 -20.84
CA ILE A 191 -1.66 -0.69 -20.26
C ILE A 191 -1.72 0.71 -20.90
N SER A 192 -1.93 0.81 -22.22
CA SER A 192 -2.12 2.09 -22.90
C SER A 192 -3.41 2.80 -22.46
N ILE A 193 -4.49 2.06 -22.21
CA ILE A 193 -5.74 2.61 -21.66
C ILE A 193 -5.50 3.14 -20.24
N ILE A 194 -4.86 2.35 -19.37
CA ILE A 194 -4.47 2.77 -18.02
C ILE A 194 -3.68 4.08 -18.07
N GLN A 195 -2.70 4.18 -18.97
CA GLN A 195 -1.91 5.39 -19.13
C GLN A 195 -2.80 6.60 -19.47
N GLY A 196 -3.68 6.46 -20.47
CA GLY A 196 -4.59 7.53 -20.87
C GLY A 196 -5.56 7.95 -19.76
N GLU A 197 -6.13 7.01 -19.01
CA GLU A 197 -7.02 7.31 -17.88
C GLU A 197 -6.29 7.98 -16.72
N LEU A 198 -5.04 7.59 -16.43
CA LEU A 198 -4.21 8.26 -15.42
C LEU A 198 -3.86 9.69 -15.84
N GLU A 199 -3.54 9.91 -17.11
CA GLU A 199 -3.21 11.24 -17.63
C GLU A 199 -4.37 12.24 -17.45
N LYS A 200 -5.62 11.78 -17.63
CA LYS A 200 -6.83 12.59 -17.36
C LYS A 200 -6.93 13.02 -15.89
N LEU A 201 -6.38 12.23 -14.97
CA LEU A 201 -6.32 12.53 -13.54
C LEU A 201 -5.08 13.35 -13.14
N GLY A 202 -4.22 13.71 -14.10
CA GLY A 202 -2.93 14.36 -13.83
C GLY A 202 -1.89 13.42 -13.21
N LEU A 203 -2.11 12.10 -13.31
CA LEU A 203 -1.18 11.07 -12.88
C LEU A 203 -0.41 10.50 -14.07
N ARG A 204 0.70 9.81 -13.80
CA ARG A 204 1.53 9.18 -14.84
C ARG A 204 1.98 7.80 -14.41
N LEU A 205 2.12 6.90 -15.38
CA LEU A 205 2.85 5.67 -15.16
C LEU A 205 4.33 5.97 -15.02
N LYS A 206 4.99 5.22 -14.15
CA LYS A 206 6.43 5.24 -14.00
C LYS A 206 7.10 4.75 -15.28
N ASP A 207 7.99 5.58 -15.84
CA ASP A 207 8.73 5.30 -17.08
C ASP A 207 9.74 4.16 -16.90
N THR A 208 9.20 2.96 -16.87
CA THR A 208 9.95 1.71 -16.85
C THR A 208 9.37 0.83 -17.93
N LYS A 209 10.23 0.09 -18.65
CA LYS A 209 9.76 -0.90 -19.64
C LYS A 209 8.77 -1.84 -18.96
N THR A 210 7.47 -1.65 -19.20
CA THR A 210 6.41 -2.46 -18.62
C THR A 210 6.65 -3.92 -18.95
N ARG A 211 6.96 -4.71 -17.93
CA ARG A 211 7.36 -6.10 -18.10
C ARG A 211 6.13 -6.98 -17.97
N ILE A 212 5.70 -7.54 -19.10
CA ILE A 212 4.72 -8.63 -19.13
C ILE A 212 5.46 -9.96 -19.01
N ALA A 213 5.26 -10.65 -17.90
CA ALA A 213 5.86 -11.96 -17.62
C ALA A 213 4.96 -13.09 -18.14
N SER A 214 5.53 -14.01 -18.90
CA SER A 214 4.86 -15.25 -19.32
C SER A 214 4.93 -16.32 -18.24
N TYR A 215 4.06 -17.32 -18.34
CA TYR A 215 3.99 -18.46 -17.42
C TYR A 215 5.30 -19.25 -17.30
N GLY A 216 6.09 -19.34 -18.38
CA GLY A 216 7.41 -19.98 -18.35
C GLY A 216 8.47 -19.20 -17.57
N GLY A 217 8.27 -17.90 -17.37
CA GLY A 217 9.08 -17.04 -16.51
C GLY A 217 8.48 -16.88 -15.12
N GLN A 218 9.20 -16.25 -14.19
CA GLN A 218 8.64 -15.93 -12.88
C GLN A 218 7.64 -14.77 -12.98
N GLN A 219 6.37 -15.04 -12.68
CA GLN A 219 5.31 -14.04 -12.56
C GLN A 219 5.20 -13.58 -11.11
N ARG A 220 5.04 -12.27 -10.89
CA ARG A 220 4.94 -11.69 -9.55
C ARG A 220 3.78 -10.71 -9.46
N VAL A 221 3.19 -10.64 -8.26
CA VAL A 221 2.19 -9.64 -7.89
C VAL A 221 2.50 -9.17 -6.48
N THR A 222 2.69 -7.88 -6.25
CA THR A 222 3.02 -7.33 -4.91
C THR A 222 4.16 -8.06 -4.18
N GLY A 223 5.13 -8.56 -4.94
CA GLY A 223 6.30 -9.29 -4.42
C GLY A 223 6.12 -10.79 -4.16
N VAL A 224 4.93 -11.37 -4.35
CA VAL A 224 4.71 -12.83 -4.28
C VAL A 224 4.69 -13.45 -5.67
N VAL A 225 5.04 -14.73 -5.77
CA VAL A 225 5.03 -15.50 -7.02
C VAL A 225 3.65 -16.10 -7.24
N VAL A 226 3.12 -16.04 -8.47
CA VAL A 226 1.73 -16.45 -8.78
C VAL A 226 1.61 -17.52 -9.87
N ASN A 227 2.72 -18.02 -10.43
CA ASN A 227 2.69 -18.98 -11.54
C ASN A 227 1.69 -20.13 -11.35
N THR A 228 1.79 -20.88 -10.25
CA THR A 228 0.88 -22.01 -9.97
C THR A 228 0.02 -21.79 -8.73
N ARG A 229 0.58 -21.10 -7.73
CA ARG A 229 -0.04 -20.73 -6.47
C ARG A 229 0.69 -19.55 -5.89
N ILE A 230 0.02 -18.78 -5.05
CA ILE A 230 0.65 -17.69 -4.29
C ILE A 230 1.77 -18.28 -3.43
N SER A 231 3.02 -17.92 -3.72
CA SER A 231 4.20 -18.45 -3.05
C SER A 231 5.18 -17.32 -2.70
N PRO A 232 5.91 -17.41 -1.57
CA PRO A 232 7.00 -16.49 -1.30
C PRO A 232 8.13 -16.71 -2.32
N PRO A 233 8.84 -15.65 -2.76
CA PRO A 233 9.97 -15.80 -3.67
C PRO A 233 11.05 -16.75 -3.14
N ARG A 234 11.67 -17.53 -4.03
CA ARG A 234 12.78 -18.44 -3.66
C ARG A 234 13.94 -17.70 -2.98
N THR A 235 14.24 -16.48 -3.43
CA THR A 235 15.28 -15.63 -2.84
C THR A 235 14.98 -15.28 -1.38
N LEU A 236 13.72 -14.93 -1.08
CA LEU A 236 13.26 -14.66 0.28
C LEU A 236 13.33 -15.92 1.15
N ARG A 237 12.83 -17.07 0.66
CA ARG A 237 12.93 -18.34 1.38
C ARG A 237 14.38 -18.69 1.73
N ARG A 238 15.31 -18.51 0.79
CA ARG A 238 16.74 -18.74 1.02
C ARG A 238 17.30 -17.81 2.09
N GLN A 239 16.94 -16.53 2.06
CA GLN A 239 17.36 -15.56 3.07
C GLN A 239 16.84 -15.95 4.46
N VAL A 240 15.55 -16.26 4.58
CA VAL A 240 14.94 -16.67 5.86
C VAL A 240 15.60 -17.94 6.39
N ARG A 241 15.84 -18.94 5.52
CA ARG A 241 16.56 -20.15 5.91
C ARG A 241 17.94 -19.85 6.48
N ALA A 242 18.71 -18.96 5.85
CA ALA A 242 20.01 -18.55 6.34
C ALA A 242 19.92 -17.84 7.70
N MET A 243 18.91 -16.99 7.90
CA MET A 243 18.68 -16.31 9.18
C MET A 243 18.38 -17.29 10.31
N PHE A 244 17.50 -18.27 10.10
CA PHE A 244 17.19 -19.29 11.10
C PHE A 244 18.40 -20.19 11.38
N HIS A 245 19.17 -20.54 10.35
CA HIS A 245 20.41 -21.30 10.53
C HIS A 245 21.45 -20.53 11.37
N GLN A 246 21.63 -19.24 11.11
CA GLN A 246 22.53 -18.40 11.93
C GLN A 246 22.02 -18.28 13.36
N ALA A 247 20.71 -18.10 13.55
CA ALA A 247 20.11 -18.03 14.89
C ALA A 247 20.25 -19.34 15.68
N SER A 248 20.26 -20.51 15.03
CA SER A 248 20.52 -21.78 15.73
C SER A 248 21.98 -21.94 16.16
N LEU A 249 22.93 -21.31 15.46
CA LEU A 249 24.35 -21.35 15.82
C LEU A 249 24.70 -20.30 16.88
N ASN A 250 24.15 -19.09 16.74
CA ASN A 250 24.41 -17.95 17.62
C ASN A 250 23.09 -17.36 18.17
N PRO A 251 22.42 -18.02 19.13
CA PRO A 251 21.12 -17.58 19.64
C PRO A 251 21.13 -16.19 20.30
N ALA A 252 22.24 -15.81 20.94
CA ALA A 252 22.39 -14.54 21.64
C ALA A 252 22.23 -13.32 20.69
N ASP A 253 22.77 -13.42 19.47
CA ASP A 253 22.76 -12.34 18.47
C ASP A 253 21.45 -12.25 17.67
N ALA A 254 20.57 -13.23 17.80
CA ALA A 254 19.36 -13.31 17.01
C ALA A 254 18.30 -12.27 17.46
N ASP A 255 17.70 -11.57 16.49
CA ASP A 255 16.52 -10.74 16.76
C ASP A 255 15.24 -11.59 16.66
N VAL A 256 14.71 -11.95 17.83
CA VAL A 256 13.47 -12.72 17.98
C VAL A 256 12.29 -12.07 17.27
N ARG A 257 12.21 -10.73 17.23
CA ARG A 257 11.09 -10.02 16.58
C ARG A 257 11.13 -10.23 15.07
N ILE A 258 12.33 -10.17 14.48
CA ILE A 258 12.53 -10.41 13.05
C ILE A 258 12.22 -11.86 12.68
N LEU A 259 12.75 -12.82 13.44
CA LEU A 259 12.49 -14.25 13.20
C LEU A 259 11.01 -14.59 13.32
N ARG A 260 10.33 -14.10 14.38
CA ARG A 260 8.90 -14.27 14.58
C ARG A 260 8.09 -13.66 13.42
N GLY A 261 8.50 -12.49 12.93
CA GLY A 261 7.88 -11.83 11.77
C GLY A 261 7.95 -12.68 10.50
N TYR A 262 9.14 -13.20 10.16
CA TYR A 262 9.30 -14.09 9.01
C TYR A 262 8.56 -15.42 9.17
N LEU A 263 8.56 -16.00 10.36
CA LEU A 263 7.80 -17.20 10.66
C LEU A 263 6.30 -16.97 10.45
N SER A 264 5.76 -15.88 10.99
CA SER A 264 4.35 -15.48 10.80
C SER A 264 4.02 -15.29 9.33
N TYR A 265 4.87 -14.57 8.59
CA TYR A 265 4.70 -14.36 7.16
C TYR A 265 4.69 -15.68 6.38
N LEU A 266 5.66 -16.57 6.60
CA LEU A 266 5.69 -17.87 5.92
C LEU A 266 4.50 -18.77 6.33
N SER A 267 4.05 -18.68 7.59
CA SER A 267 2.90 -19.44 8.07
C SER A 267 1.56 -18.99 7.46
N SER A 268 1.52 -17.78 6.89
CA SER A 268 0.34 -17.27 6.17
C SER A 268 0.10 -17.99 4.83
N TYR A 269 1.05 -18.81 4.37
CA TYR A 269 0.88 -19.65 3.18
C TYR A 269 0.42 -21.05 3.61
N SER A 270 -0.78 -21.44 3.19
CA SER A 270 -1.42 -22.71 3.59
C SER A 270 -0.51 -23.93 3.39
N PHE A 271 0.14 -24.04 2.23
CA PHE A 271 1.03 -25.16 1.90
C PHE A 271 2.34 -25.20 2.72
N LEU A 272 2.70 -24.10 3.39
CA LEU A 272 3.88 -24.07 4.27
C LEU A 272 3.51 -24.35 5.73
N LYS A 273 2.29 -24.02 6.16
CA LYS A 273 1.89 -23.96 7.58
C LYS A 273 2.24 -25.22 8.39
N GLU A 274 2.16 -26.38 7.74
CA GLU A 274 2.42 -27.72 8.30
C GLU A 274 3.67 -28.39 7.71
N SER A 275 4.50 -27.62 7.00
CA SER A 275 5.75 -28.14 6.45
C SER A 275 6.76 -28.45 7.55
N GLU A 276 7.59 -29.46 7.30
CA GLU A 276 8.75 -29.79 8.16
C GLU A 276 9.69 -28.59 8.32
N GLU A 277 9.83 -27.77 7.27
CA GLU A 277 10.62 -26.54 7.29
C GLU A 277 10.13 -25.55 8.34
N LEU A 278 8.81 -25.24 8.38
CA LEU A 278 8.28 -24.32 9.38
C LEU A 278 8.31 -24.89 10.80
N SER A 279 8.18 -26.21 10.94
CA SER A 279 8.32 -26.90 12.22
C SER A 279 9.74 -26.74 12.78
N LYS A 280 10.77 -26.89 11.92
CA LYS A 280 12.17 -26.61 12.29
C LYS A 280 12.38 -25.15 12.72
N TYR A 281 11.79 -24.20 12.00
CA TYR A 281 11.91 -22.77 12.36
C TYR A 281 11.23 -22.44 13.69
N ARG A 282 10.09 -23.07 14.01
CA ARG A 282 9.44 -22.93 15.33
C ARG A 282 10.35 -23.45 16.45
N ALA A 283 10.95 -24.61 16.27
CA ALA A 283 11.87 -25.19 17.26
C ALA A 283 13.08 -24.27 17.52
N ILE A 284 13.73 -23.78 16.45
CA ILE A 284 14.85 -22.84 16.56
C ILE A 284 14.40 -21.55 17.27
N LEU A 285 13.24 -20.99 16.93
CA LEU A 285 12.75 -19.77 17.57
C LEU A 285 12.54 -19.96 19.07
N ASN A 286 11.99 -21.10 19.49
CA ASN A 286 11.82 -21.42 20.91
C ASN A 286 13.18 -21.54 21.62
N GLN A 287 14.13 -22.26 21.03
CA GLN A 287 15.49 -22.36 21.56
C GLN A 287 16.15 -20.99 21.74
N VAL A 288 15.99 -20.09 20.78
CA VAL A 288 16.52 -18.71 20.86
C VAL A 288 15.87 -17.94 22.00
N ILE A 289 14.54 -18.04 22.15
CA ILE A 289 13.81 -17.38 23.24
C ILE A 289 14.28 -17.89 24.60
N ASP A 290 14.40 -19.22 24.75
CA ASP A 290 14.82 -19.84 26.00
C ASP A 290 16.25 -19.41 26.38
N SER A 291 17.16 -19.37 25.42
CA SER A 291 18.54 -18.93 25.66
C SER A 291 18.64 -17.47 26.14
N LYS A 292 17.76 -16.58 25.67
CA LYS A 292 17.74 -15.16 26.05
C LYS A 292 17.07 -14.90 27.39
N ASN A 293 16.20 -15.81 27.84
CA ASN A 293 15.58 -15.70 29.16
C ASN A 293 16.51 -16.20 30.28
N GLN A 294 17.58 -16.94 29.93
CA GLN A 294 18.58 -17.47 30.86
C GLN A 294 19.82 -16.57 31.00
N SER A 295 19.95 -15.53 30.16
CA SER A 295 21.03 -14.53 30.15
C SER A 295 20.59 -13.20 30.75
#